data_AF-A0A550J6I5-F1
#
_entry.id   AF-A0A550J6I5-F1
#
_cell.length_a   1.000
_cell.length_b   1.000
_cell.length_c   1.000
_cell.angle_alpha   90.00
_cell.angle_beta   90.00
_cell.angle_gamma   90.00
#
_symmetry.space_group_name_H-M   'P 1'
#
loop_
_entity.id
_entity.type
_entity.pdbx_description
1 polymer ?
#
loop_
_entity_poly.entity_id
_entity_poly.type
_entity_poly.pdbx_seq_one_letter_code
_entity_poly.pdbx_strand_id
1 'polypeptide(L)' 'MPTITATEARKLLYKLLDDVAESHEPIQITGKRNSA' A
#
# COMPACT_ATOMS: atom_id res chain seq x y z
N MET A 1 2.21 2.46 10.11
CA MET A 1 1.04 2.05 9.28
C MET A 1 0.54 3.22 8.42
N PRO A 2 1.19 3.49 7.29
CA PRO A 2 0.74 4.50 6.33
C PRO A 2 -0.53 4.06 5.61
N THR A 3 -1.40 5.02 5.29
CA THR A 3 -2.63 4.79 4.51
C THR A 3 -2.49 5.46 3.15
N ILE A 4 -2.71 4.71 2.07
CA ILE A 4 -2.63 5.19 0.69
C ILE A 4 -3.90 4.85 -0.09
N THR A 5 -4.12 5.52 -1.22
CA THR A 5 -5.26 5.17 -2.08
C THR A 5 -4.96 3.95 -2.95
N ALA A 6 -5.99 3.20 -3.34
CA ALA A 6 -5.89 2.08 -4.29
C ALA A 6 -5.34 2.52 -5.67
N THR A 7 -5.43 3.80 -6.01
CA THR A 7 -4.86 4.35 -7.24
C THR A 7 -3.36 4.60 -7.11
N GLU A 8 -2.89 5.09 -5.96
CA GLU A 8 -1.46 5.25 -5.68
C GLU A 8 -0.78 3.90 -5.50
N ALA A 9 -1.41 2.98 -4.76
CA ALA A 9 -0.92 1.62 -4.57
C ALA A 9 -0.64 0.90 -5.90
N ARG A 10 -1.53 1.08 -6.89
CA ARG A 10 -1.36 0.50 -8.22
C ARG A 10 -0.14 1.04 -8.97
N LYS A 11 0.16 2.33 -8.83
CA LYS A 11 1.33 2.95 -9.49
C LYS A 11 2.65 2.48 -8.91
N LEU A 12 2.64 2.09 -7.62
CA LEU A 12 3.84 1.81 -6.84
C LEU A 12 3.90 0.36 -6.34
N LEU A 13 3.14 -0.56 -6.92
CA LEU A 13 2.89 -1.89 -6.35
C LEU A 13 4.19 -2.62 -5.95
N TYR A 14 5.16 -2.73 -6.86
CA TYR A 14 6.42 -3.44 -6.56
C TYR A 14 7.27 -2.72 -5.52
N LYS A 15 7.34 -1.39 -5.59
CA LYS A 15 8.05 -0.60 -4.58
C LYS A 15 7.45 -0.81 -3.19
N LEU A 16 6.13 -0.83 -3.08
CA LEU A 16 5.44 -1.05 -1.81
C LEU A 16 5.70 -2.44 -1.24
N LEU A 17 5.89 -3.46 -2.10
CA LEU A 17 6.27 -4.80 -1.63
C LEU A 17 7.68 -4.78 -1.02
N ASP A 18 8.63 -4.11 -1.68
CA ASP A 18 9.99 -3.98 -1.18
C ASP A 18 10.03 -3.18 0.13
N ASP A 19 9.32 -2.04 0.17
CA ASP A 19 9.22 -1.17 1.36
C ASP A 19 8.64 -1.95 2.56
N VAL A 20 7.60 -2.76 2.36
CA VAL A 20 7.00 -3.60 3.43
C VAL A 20 7.93 -4.71 3.86
N ALA A 21 8.62 -5.36 2.92
CA ALA A 21 9.57 -6.42 3.23
C ALA A 21 10.78 -5.92 4.03
N GLU A 22 11.24 -4.70 3.75
CA GLU A 22 12.36 -4.08 4.46
C GLU A 22 11.94 -3.52 5.82
N SER A 23 10.89 -2.68 5.84
CA SER A 23 10.45 -1.99 7.07
C SER A 23 9.71 -2.89 8.05
N HIS A 24 9.14 -3.99 7.58
CA HIS A 24 8.20 -4.84 8.33
C HIS A 24 6.98 -4.06 8.86
N GLU A 25 6.68 -2.90 8.26
CA GLU A 25 5.52 -2.12 8.60
C GLU A 25 4.36 -2.40 7.65
N PRO A 26 3.13 -2.60 8.17
CA PRO A 26 1.96 -2.76 7.33
C PRO A 26 1.57 -1.45 6.66
N ILE A 27 1.06 -1.54 5.42
CA ILE A 27 0.49 -0.42 4.66
C ILE A 27 -1.00 -0.67 4.47
N GLN A 28 -1.84 0.31 4.79
CA GLN A 28 -3.27 0.26 4.57
C GLN A 28 -3.63 0.87 3.22
N ILE A 29 -4.40 0.15 2.40
CA ILE A 29 -4.85 0.62 1.09
C ILE A 29 -6.34 0.92 1.16
N THR A 30 -6.73 2.14 0.82
CA THR A 30 -8.12 2.58 0.83
C THR A 30 -8.62 2.80 -0.60
N GLY A 31 -9.79 2.27 -0.90
CA GLY A 31 -10.45 2.45 -2.19
C GLY A 31 -11.92 2.82 -2.02
N LYS A 32 -12.50 3.42 -3.06
CA LYS A 32 -13.93 3.79 -3.06
C LYS A 32 -14.87 2.60 -2.82
N ARG A 33 -14.45 1.38 -3.19
CA ARG A 33 -15.25 0.15 -3.09
C ARG A 33 -14.81 -0.77 -1.96
N ASN A 34 -13.51 -0.90 -1.73
CA ASN A 34 -12.95 -1.79 -0.72
C ASN A 34 -11.62 -1.22 -0.19
N SER A 35 -11.25 -1.65 1.01
CA SER A 35 -9.95 -1.38 1.63
C SER A 35 -9.22 -2.70 1.89
N ALA A 36 -7.89 -2.66 1.93
CA ALA A 36 -7.01 -3.78 2.21
C ALA A 36 -5.94 -3.38 3.23
#